data_AF-A0A7K2M5N5-F1
#
_entry.id   AF-A0A7K2M5N5-F1
#
_cell.length_a   1.000
_cell.length_b   1.000
_cell.length_c   1.000
_cell.angle_alpha   90.00
_cell.angle_beta   90.00
_cell.angle_gamma   90.00
#
_symmetry.space_group_name_H-M   'P 1'
#
loop_
_entity.id
_entity.type
_entity.pdbx_description
1 polymer ?
#
loop_
_entity_poly.entity_id
_entity_poly.type
_entity_poly.pdbx_seq_one_letter_code
_entity_poly.pdbx_strand_id
1 'polypeptide(L)'
;VAARARVHAVEIAGRPDGLDDRIAWLPEPPDGLTGLLFANEWLDNVPVEVAEVDPEGVPRRVLVRRDGAERLGEPVGGAEAEWLAR
;
A
#
# COMPACT_ATOMS: atom_id res chain seq x y z
N VAL A 1 17.82 5.40 -26.83
CA VAL A 1 17.37 5.17 -25.43
C VAL A 1 16.43 3.98 -25.33
N ALA A 2 15.31 3.94 -26.06
CA ALA A 2 14.30 2.86 -25.98
C ALA A 2 14.85 1.42 -26.13
N ALA A 3 15.79 1.17 -27.06
CA ALA A 3 16.36 -0.18 -27.26
C ALA A 3 17.18 -0.72 -26.07
N ARG A 4 17.61 0.15 -25.13
CA ARG A 4 18.38 -0.24 -23.95
C ARG A 4 17.53 -0.36 -22.68
N ALA A 5 16.27 0.08 -22.72
CA ALA A 5 15.36 -0.08 -21.59
C ALA A 5 15.04 -1.55 -21.36
N ARG A 6 14.88 -1.93 -20.09
CA ARG A 6 14.34 -3.22 -19.65
C ARG A 6 13.16 -2.91 -18.77
N VAL A 7 11.96 -3.15 -19.29
CA VAL A 7 10.72 -2.76 -18.62
C VAL A 7 10.24 -3.94 -17.80
N HIS A 8 9.97 -3.67 -16.52
CA HIS A 8 9.36 -4.62 -15.60
C HIS A 8 8.07 -4.00 -15.10
N ALA A 9 6.95 -4.66 -15.38
CA ALA A 9 5.68 -4.38 -14.72
C ALA A 9 5.54 -5.34 -13.54
N VAL A 10 5.27 -4.79 -12.35
CA VAL A 10 5.06 -5.55 -11.12
C VAL A 10 3.57 -5.50 -10.80
N GLU A 11 2.90 -6.64 -10.87
CA GLU A 11 1.44 -6.72 -10.79
C GLU A 11 1.00 -8.11 -10.32
N ILE A 12 -0.01 -8.14 -9.45
CA ILE A 12 -0.62 -9.36 -8.91
C ILE A 12 -1.59 -9.96 -9.94
N ALA A 13 -2.28 -9.10 -10.71
CA ALA A 13 -3.15 -9.52 -11.79
C ALA A 13 -2.38 -10.23 -12.93
N GLY A 14 -3.10 -11.02 -13.72
CA GLY A 14 -2.55 -11.71 -14.88
C GLY A 14 -2.02 -10.74 -15.94
N ARG A 15 -1.02 -11.20 -16.72
CA ARG A 15 -0.48 -10.45 -17.85
C ARG A 15 -1.60 -10.15 -18.86
N PRO A 16 -1.80 -8.90 -19.29
CA PRO A 16 -2.82 -8.57 -20.27
C PRO A 16 -2.45 -9.06 -21.67
N ASP A 17 -3.47 -9.45 -22.44
CA ASP A 17 -3.32 -9.85 -23.84
C ASP A 17 -2.77 -8.70 -24.69
N GLY A 18 -1.90 -9.03 -25.65
CA GLY A 18 -1.33 -8.05 -26.59
C GLY A 18 -0.27 -7.13 -25.99
N LEU A 19 0.13 -7.33 -24.72
CA LEU A 19 1.25 -6.61 -24.12
C LEU A 19 2.55 -6.97 -24.83
N ASP A 20 3.36 -5.97 -25.17
CA ASP A 20 4.66 -6.13 -25.81
C ASP A 20 5.55 -7.12 -25.03
N ASP A 21 6.07 -8.14 -25.73
CA ASP A 21 6.86 -9.23 -25.15
C ASP A 21 8.15 -8.76 -24.47
N ARG A 22 8.61 -7.53 -24.75
CA ARG A 22 9.78 -6.93 -24.11
C ARG A 22 9.52 -6.48 -22.67
N ILE A 23 8.25 -6.39 -22.26
CA ILE A 23 7.85 -6.03 -20.90
C ILE A 23 7.79 -7.31 -20.08
N ALA A 24 8.71 -7.46 -19.13
CA ALA A 24 8.61 -8.52 -18.13
C ALA A 24 7.42 -8.23 -17.21
N TRP A 25 6.63 -9.27 -16.91
CA TRP A 25 5.48 -9.20 -16.00
C TRP A 25 5.80 -10.05 -14.77
N LEU A 26 5.92 -9.41 -13.61
CA LEU A 26 6.42 -10.04 -12.39
C LEU A 26 5.38 -9.89 -11.26
N PRO A 27 5.24 -10.89 -10.38
CA PRO A 27 4.38 -10.76 -9.19
C PRO A 27 5.03 -9.93 -8.09
N GLU A 28 6.35 -9.77 -8.12
CA GLU A 28 7.15 -9.06 -7.11
C GLU A 28 8.23 -8.20 -7.79
N PRO A 29 8.70 -7.12 -7.14
CA PRO A 29 9.80 -6.31 -7.67
C PRO A 29 11.08 -7.14 -7.81
N PRO A 30 11.91 -6.89 -8.85
CA PRO A 30 13.18 -7.58 -9.01
C PRO A 30 14.18 -7.19 -7.90
N ASP A 31 15.00 -8.16 -7.49
CA ASP A 31 16.05 -7.95 -6.50
C ASP A 31 17.12 -6.97 -7.01
N GLY A 32 17.21 -5.80 -6.37
CA GLY A 32 18.23 -4.79 -6.67
C GLY A 32 18.07 -4.15 -8.06
N LEU A 33 17.46 -2.96 -8.10
CA LEU A 33 17.29 -2.20 -9.33
C LEU A 33 18.14 -0.92 -9.29
N THR A 34 18.92 -0.69 -10.35
CA THR A 34 19.43 0.66 -10.69
C THR A 34 18.71 1.13 -11.94
N GLY A 35 17.79 2.08 -11.77
CA GLY A 35 16.93 2.54 -12.84
C GLY A 35 15.89 3.53 -12.35
N LEU A 36 14.78 3.62 -13.09
CA LEU A 36 13.64 4.43 -12.71
C LEU A 36 12.53 3.54 -12.15
N LEU A 37 12.09 3.84 -10.93
CA LEU A 37 10.83 3.36 -10.38
C LEU A 37 9.78 4.44 -10.59
N PHE A 38 8.65 4.09 -11.18
CA PHE A 38 7.47 4.95 -11.22
C PHE A 38 6.29 4.16 -10.66
N ALA A 39 5.52 4.79 -9.76
CA ALA A 39 4.36 4.20 -9.12
C ALA A 39 3.32 5.32 -8.96
N ASN A 40 2.48 5.50 -9.99
CA ASN A 40 1.42 6.48 -9.96
C ASN A 40 0.20 5.89 -9.24
N GLU A 41 -0.32 6.59 -8.23
CA GLU A 41 -1.52 6.16 -7.48
C GLU A 41 -1.42 4.70 -7.00
N TRP A 42 -0.22 4.34 -6.55
CA TRP A 42 0.01 3.02 -5.97
C TRP A 42 -0.17 3.05 -4.45
N LEU A 43 0.29 4.14 -3.79
CA LEU A 43 0.33 4.24 -2.34
C LEU A 43 -1.04 4.49 -1.69
N ASP A 44 -1.97 5.11 -2.40
CA ASP A 44 -3.33 5.37 -1.95
C ASP A 44 -4.20 4.11 -1.91
N ASN A 45 -3.83 3.06 -2.64
CA ASN A 45 -4.49 1.77 -2.59
C ASN A 45 -3.87 0.79 -1.57
N VAL A 46 -2.90 1.23 -0.77
CA VAL A 46 -2.31 0.41 0.29
C VAL A 46 -3.25 0.43 1.50
N PRO A 47 -3.69 -0.74 2.01
CA PRO A 47 -4.52 -0.78 3.21
C PRO A 47 -3.83 -0.10 4.40
N VAL A 48 -4.59 0.73 5.11
CA VAL A 48 -4.13 1.41 6.32
C VAL A 48 -5.08 1.15 7.47
N GLU A 49 -4.54 1.19 8.68
CA GLU A 49 -5.34 1.21 9.89
C GLU A 49 -5.94 2.59 10.11
N VAL A 50 -7.18 2.64 10.61
CA VAL A 50 -7.87 3.89 10.92
C VAL A 50 -7.84 4.13 12.42
N ALA A 51 -7.54 5.36 12.82
CA ALA A 51 -7.60 5.81 14.21
C ALA A 51 -8.64 6.93 14.35
N GLU A 52 -9.40 6.89 15.43
CA GLU A 52 -10.36 7.92 15.83
C GLU A 52 -10.08 8.34 17.27
N VAL A 53 -10.23 9.63 17.57
CA VAL A 53 -10.11 10.16 18.92
C VAL A 53 -11.43 9.95 19.65
N ASP A 54 -11.40 9.21 20.77
CA ASP A 54 -12.58 8.95 21.58
C ASP A 54 -13.07 10.20 22.35
N PRO A 55 -14.25 10.17 23.01
CA PRO A 55 -14.75 11.30 23.80
C PRO A 55 -13.82 11.75 24.94
N GLU A 56 -12.93 10.87 25.40
CA GLU A 56 -11.93 11.14 26.43
C GLU A 56 -10.62 11.74 25.86
N GLY A 57 -10.53 11.91 24.53
CA GLY A 57 -9.37 12.48 23.86
C GLY A 57 -8.27 11.46 23.54
N VAL A 58 -8.55 10.16 23.64
CA VAL A 58 -7.58 9.08 23.40
C VAL A 58 -7.73 8.55 21.96
N PRO A 59 -6.67 8.58 21.13
CA PRO A 59 -6.69 7.92 19.83
C PRO A 59 -6.83 6.40 19.98
N ARG A 60 -7.86 5.83 19.36
CA ARG A 60 -8.14 4.39 19.36
C ARG A 60 -8.23 3.86 17.94
N ARG A 61 -7.82 2.61 17.75
CA ARG A 61 -7.99 1.93 16.46
C ARG A 61 -9.48 1.71 16.17
N VAL A 62 -9.93 2.07 14.98
CA VAL A 62 -11.27 1.74 14.50
C VAL A 62 -11.27 0.30 14.02
N LEU A 63 -12.24 -0.49 14.51
CA LEU A 63 -12.42 -1.89 14.16
C LEU A 63 -13.79 -2.07 13.51
N VAL A 64 -13.86 -2.95 12.51
CA VAL A 64 -15.12 -3.28 11.82
C VAL A 64 -15.59 -4.65 12.27
N ARG A 65 -16.86 -4.75 12.68
CA ARG A 65 -17.51 -6.02 13.05
C ARG A 65 -17.97 -6.77 11.81
N ARG A 66 -18.40 -8.04 11.97
CA ARG A 66 -18.90 -8.87 10.86
C ARG A 66 -20.14 -8.31 10.17
N ASP A 67 -20.94 -7.51 10.87
CA ASP A 67 -22.12 -6.82 10.34
C ASP A 67 -21.78 -5.48 9.67
N GLY A 68 -20.49 -5.12 9.57
CA GLY A 68 -20.03 -3.86 9.00
C GLY A 68 -20.09 -2.68 9.96
N ALA A 69 -20.59 -2.86 11.19
CA ALA A 69 -20.62 -1.78 12.17
C ALA A 69 -19.20 -1.49 12.71
N GLU A 70 -18.85 -0.21 12.75
CA GLU A 70 -17.59 0.27 13.33
C GLU A 70 -17.68 0.31 14.86
N ARG A 71 -16.52 0.15 15.51
CA ARG A 71 -16.35 0.34 16.95
C ARG A 71 -14.92 0.75 17.26
N LEU A 72 -14.74 1.46 18.37
CA LEU A 72 -13.41 1.75 18.89
C LEU A 72 -12.80 0.51 19.56
N GLY A 73 -11.52 0.29 19.30
CA GLY A 73 -10.68 -0.76 19.86
C GLY A 73 -9.76 -0.25 20.98
N GLU A 74 -8.59 -0.89 21.08
CA GLU A 74 -7.56 -0.49 22.03
C GLU A 74 -6.96 0.88 21.67
N PRO A 75 -6.41 1.61 22.66
CA PRO A 75 -5.62 2.81 22.39
C PRO A 75 -4.47 2.51 21.41
N VAL A 76 -4.23 3.45 20.50
CA VAL A 76 -3.07 3.38 19.61
C VAL A 76 -1.80 3.52 20.45
N GLY A 77 -0.79 2.68 20.18
CA GLY A 77 0.43 2.61 20.99
C GLY A 77 1.71 2.62 20.15
N GLY A 78 2.86 2.68 20.84
CA GLY A 78 4.18 2.57 20.22
C GLY A 78 4.43 3.62 19.12
N ALA A 79 5.07 3.18 18.03
CA ALA A 79 5.46 4.05 16.91
C ALA A 79 4.27 4.75 16.24
N GLU A 80 3.09 4.15 16.24
CA GLU A 80 1.86 4.74 15.68
C GLU A 80 1.40 5.93 16.53
N ALA A 81 1.43 5.79 17.86
CA ALA A 81 1.12 6.89 18.77
C ALA A 81 2.16 8.01 18.69
N GLU A 82 3.45 7.65 18.59
CA GLU A 82 4.53 8.62 18.37
C GLU A 82 4.35 9.37 17.05
N TRP A 83 3.91 8.71 15.98
CA TRP A 83 3.62 9.34 14.70
C TRP A 83 2.44 10.32 14.78
N LEU A 84 1.35 9.94 15.47
CA LEU A 84 0.19 10.81 15.67
C LEU A 84 0.50 12.07 16.49
N ALA A 85 1.52 12.03 17.35
CA ALA A 85 1.92 13.17 18.19
C ALA A 85 2.83 14.19 17.47
N ARG A 86 3.15 13.99 16.19
CA ARG A 86 4.07 14.83 15.41
C ARG A 86 3.40 16.00 14.69
#